data_AF-A0A8H3XA30-F1
#
_entry.id   AF-A0A8H3XA30-F1
#
_cell.length_a   1.000
_cell.length_b   1.000
_cell.length_c   1.000
_cell.angle_alpha   90.00
_cell.angle_beta   90.00
_cell.angle_gamma   90.00
#
_symmetry.space_group_name_H-M   'P 1'
#
loop_
_entity.id
_entity.type
_entity.pdbx_description
1 polymer ?
#
loop_
_entity_poly.entity_id
_entity_poly.type
_entity_poly.pdbx_seq_one_letter_code
_entity_poly.pdbx_strand_id
1 'polypeptide(L)'
;MVLHLLGVNLPENKIVRVALTYFYGIGHKTAQQICSKLSIHKTCKLHELSESQIQQISMELSNMKIETDLKREVINNIMHHRSIGTYKGKRHAMGYPVRGQRTKTNARTARRLNGRWIRKEGFSTLANSSNNATSSNPIFKLLPFFIQFKPFDRSLPR
;
A
#
# COMPACT_ATOMS: atom_id res chain seq x y z
N MET A 1 -6.50 29.66 9.34
CA MET A 1 -5.82 29.51 8.03
C MET A 1 -5.38 28.03 7.94
N VAL A 2 -4.80 27.56 6.83
CA VAL A 2 -4.35 26.15 6.71
C VAL A 2 -2.85 26.15 6.49
N LEU A 3 -2.12 25.40 7.30
CA LEU A 3 -0.68 25.21 7.11
C LEU A 3 -0.46 24.03 6.16
N HIS A 4 0.13 24.30 5.00
CA HIS A 4 0.53 23.29 4.02
C HIS A 4 1.97 22.91 4.25
N LEU A 5 2.21 21.65 4.64
CA LEU A 5 3.55 21.15 4.96
C LEU A 5 3.76 19.80 4.26
N LEU A 6 4.80 19.70 3.40
CA LEU A 6 5.11 18.51 2.59
C LEU A 6 3.92 17.95 1.78
N GLY A 7 2.97 18.81 1.36
CA GLY A 7 1.78 18.39 0.62
C GLY A 7 0.64 17.82 1.47
N VAL A 8 0.73 17.93 2.80
CA VAL A 8 -0.35 17.59 3.74
C VAL A 8 -0.91 18.86 4.38
N ASN A 9 -2.23 18.92 4.49
CA ASN A 9 -2.95 20.05 5.06
C ASN A 9 -3.14 19.81 6.55
N LEU A 10 -2.54 20.66 7.39
CA LEU A 10 -2.62 20.54 8.84
C LEU A 10 -3.53 21.63 9.42
N PRO A 11 -4.43 21.28 10.36
CA PRO A 11 -5.22 22.26 11.09
C PRO A 11 -4.35 23.02 12.10
N GLU A 12 -4.41 24.34 12.07
CA GLU A 12 -3.57 25.25 12.88
C GLU A 12 -3.81 25.19 14.39
N ASN A 13 -5.02 24.80 14.81
CA ASN A 13 -5.43 24.77 16.22
C ASN A 13 -4.93 23.54 16.99
N LYS A 14 -4.19 22.64 16.33
CA LYS A 14 -3.65 21.43 16.96
C LYS A 14 -2.25 21.64 17.49
N ILE A 15 -1.94 20.87 18.53
CA ILE A 15 -0.59 20.77 19.11
C ILE A 15 0.33 20.14 18.07
N VAL A 16 1.55 20.69 17.91
CA VAL A 16 2.54 20.25 16.90
C VAL A 16 2.77 18.74 16.93
N ARG A 17 3.01 18.16 18.12
CA ARG A 17 3.23 16.70 18.29
C ARG A 17 2.09 15.83 17.74
N VAL A 18 0.86 16.35 17.79
CA VAL A 18 -0.34 15.63 17.31
C VAL A 18 -0.52 15.89 15.82
N ALA A 19 -0.28 17.12 15.37
CA ALA A 19 -0.33 17.46 13.95
C ALA A 19 0.66 16.62 13.12
N LEU A 20 1.87 16.38 13.62
CA LEU A 20 2.87 15.53 12.94
C LEU A 20 2.40 14.08 12.74
N THR A 21 1.48 13.56 13.56
CA THR A 21 0.95 12.19 13.39
C THR A 21 -0.01 12.04 12.22
N TYR A 22 -0.37 13.13 11.55
CA TYR A 22 -1.16 13.07 10.31
C TYR A 22 -0.33 12.51 9.15
N PHE A 23 0.99 12.65 9.19
CA PHE A 23 1.88 12.07 8.19
C PHE A 23 1.99 10.56 8.37
N TYR A 24 1.79 9.82 7.29
CA TYR A 24 1.94 8.38 7.26
C TYR A 24 3.40 7.98 7.52
N GLY A 25 3.62 7.20 8.57
CA GLY A 25 4.95 6.78 9.01
C GLY A 25 5.42 7.47 10.30
N ILE A 26 4.75 8.56 10.71
CA ILE A 26 5.04 9.24 11.98
C ILE A 26 4.05 8.80 13.06
N GLY A 27 4.57 8.21 14.14
CA GLY A 27 3.82 7.91 15.35
C GLY A 27 4.04 8.95 16.45
N HIS A 28 3.43 8.73 17.62
CA HIS A 28 3.59 9.64 18.77
C HIS A 28 5.04 9.74 19.25
N LYS A 29 5.78 8.61 19.28
CA LYS A 29 7.17 8.57 19.73
C LYS A 29 8.09 9.38 18.81
N THR A 30 7.99 9.18 17.51
CA THR A 30 8.81 9.88 16.52
C THR A 30 8.46 11.37 16.47
N ALA A 31 7.17 11.72 16.54
CA ALA A 31 6.75 13.11 16.63
C ALA A 31 7.33 13.82 17.87
N GLN A 32 7.31 13.14 19.03
CA GLN A 32 7.91 13.69 20.25
C GLN A 32 9.43 13.84 20.13
N GLN A 33 10.12 12.91 19.46
CA GLN A 33 11.55 13.00 19.19
C GLN A 33 11.88 14.21 18.31
N ILE A 34 11.11 14.44 17.24
CA ILE A 34 11.27 15.62 16.36
C ILE A 34 11.07 16.91 17.15
N CYS A 35 9.98 17.02 17.93
CA CYS A 35 9.75 18.20 18.77
C CYS A 35 10.87 18.42 19.79
N SER A 36 11.40 17.34 20.38
CA SER A 36 12.50 17.44 21.35
C SER A 36 13.80 17.88 20.68
N LYS A 37 14.10 17.39 19.47
CA LYS A 37 15.28 17.77 18.69
C LYS A 37 15.27 19.26 18.31
N LEU A 38 14.09 19.77 17.96
CA LEU A 38 13.90 21.16 17.57
C LEU A 38 13.57 22.10 18.75
N SER A 39 13.66 21.61 19.98
CA SER A 39 13.36 22.37 21.20
C SER A 39 11.97 23.02 21.20
N ILE A 40 10.98 22.37 20.59
CA ILE A 40 9.58 22.84 20.55
C ILE A 40 8.85 22.38 21.82
N HIS A 41 8.16 23.31 22.48
CA HIS A 41 7.40 23.02 23.69
C HIS A 41 6.23 22.03 23.43
N LYS A 42 5.95 21.15 24.40
CA LYS A 42 4.95 20.06 24.25
C LYS A 42 3.51 20.54 24.03
N THR A 43 3.16 21.74 24.49
CA THR A 43 1.83 22.34 24.34
C THR A 43 1.74 23.31 23.17
N CYS A 44 2.87 23.58 22.49
CA CYS A 44 2.92 24.53 21.39
C CYS A 44 1.96 24.10 20.29
N LYS A 45 1.19 25.06 19.78
CA LYS A 45 0.25 24.87 18.67
C LYS A 45 0.91 25.21 17.35
N LEU A 46 0.33 24.72 16.26
CA LEU A 46 0.89 24.90 14.93
C LEU A 46 1.00 26.36 14.49
N HIS A 47 0.03 27.21 14.87
CA HIS A 47 0.04 28.63 14.53
C HIS A 47 1.07 29.45 15.32
N GLU A 48 1.58 28.92 16.42
CA GLU A 48 2.57 29.58 17.27
C GLU A 48 4.01 29.35 16.75
N LEU A 49 4.18 28.47 15.76
CA LEU A 49 5.49 28.14 15.20
C LEU A 49 6.04 29.30 14.36
N SER A 50 7.33 29.58 14.53
CA SER A 50 8.04 30.49 13.64
C SER A 50 8.28 29.86 12.26
N GLU A 51 8.44 30.69 11.24
CA GLU A 51 8.78 30.21 9.89
C GLU A 51 10.08 29.40 9.87
N SER A 52 11.08 29.81 10.67
CA SER A 52 12.34 29.07 10.82
C SER A 52 12.12 27.66 11.41
N GLN A 53 11.25 27.52 12.41
CA GLN A 53 10.92 26.22 12.99
C GLN A 53 10.15 25.35 11.99
N ILE A 54 9.27 25.93 11.19
CA ILE A 54 8.55 25.22 10.12
C ILE A 54 9.54 24.67 9.08
N GLN A 55 10.52 25.47 8.67
CA GLN A 55 11.58 25.04 7.75
C GLN A 55 12.43 23.91 8.35
N GLN A 56 12.80 24.01 9.64
CA GLN A 56 13.53 22.95 10.33
C GLN A 56 12.73 21.64 10.40
N ILE A 57 11.43 21.71 10.73
CA ILE A 57 10.54 20.54 10.69
C ILE A 57 10.54 19.94 9.29
N SER A 58 10.39 20.76 8.24
CA SER A 58 10.39 20.31 6.85
C SER A 58 11.67 19.55 6.49
N MET A 59 12.83 20.07 6.89
CA MET A 59 14.13 19.45 6.63
C MET A 59 14.31 18.12 7.37
N GLU A 60 13.86 18.03 8.63
CA GLU A 60 13.87 16.77 9.37
C GLU A 60 12.92 15.73 8.74
N LEU A 61 11.76 16.15 8.26
CA LEU A 61 10.80 15.28 7.60
C LEU A 61 11.32 14.76 6.25
N SER A 62 12.03 15.59 5.47
CA SER A 62 12.60 15.16 4.19
C SER A 62 13.70 14.11 4.34
N ASN A 63 14.39 14.07 5.48
CA ASN A 63 15.43 13.07 5.75
C ASN A 63 14.85 11.68 6.09
N MET A 64 13.57 11.61 6.45
CA MET A 64 12.91 10.38 6.87
C MET A 64 12.12 9.75 5.71
N LYS A 65 12.01 8.42 5.70
CA LYS A 65 11.13 7.69 4.77
C LYS A 65 9.67 7.82 5.22
N ILE A 66 8.92 8.73 4.62
CA ILE A 66 7.54 9.07 5.01
C ILE A 66 6.60 8.94 3.79
N GLU A 67 5.29 8.88 4.03
CA GLU A 67 4.22 8.93 3.02
C GLU A 67 4.39 7.93 1.88
N THR A 68 4.68 8.42 0.67
CA THR A 68 4.69 7.64 -0.56
C THR A 68 5.79 6.59 -0.54
N ASP A 69 6.95 6.91 0.03
CA ASP A 69 8.09 6.02 -0.01
C ASP A 69 7.90 4.84 0.93
N LEU A 70 7.39 5.11 2.13
CA LEU A 70 7.02 4.05 3.07
C LEU A 70 5.87 3.18 2.52
N LYS A 71 4.87 3.78 1.86
CA LYS A 71 3.78 3.04 1.19
C LYS A 71 4.30 2.14 0.07
N ARG A 72 5.21 2.64 -0.77
CA ARG A 72 5.87 1.89 -1.84
C ARG A 72 6.66 0.71 -1.29
N GLU A 73 7.45 0.92 -0.24
CA GLU A 73 8.24 -0.13 0.41
C GLU A 73 7.35 -1.27 0.93
N VAL A 74 6.25 -0.94 1.61
CA VAL A 74 5.27 -1.94 2.09
C VAL A 74 4.63 -2.71 0.94
N ILE A 75 4.25 -2.04 -0.14
CA ILE A 75 3.69 -2.69 -1.33
C ILE A 75 4.71 -3.63 -1.97
N ASN A 76 5.95 -3.17 -2.14
CA ASN A 76 7.04 -3.96 -2.72
C ASN A 76 7.30 -5.23 -1.90
N ASN A 77 7.29 -5.14 -0.57
CA ASN A 77 7.42 -6.32 0.31
C ASN A 77 6.29 -7.34 0.08
N ILE A 78 5.04 -6.88 -0.10
CA ILE A 78 3.90 -7.77 -0.40
C ILE A 78 4.02 -8.38 -1.80
N MET A 79 4.42 -7.58 -2.79
CA MET A 79 4.61 -8.04 -4.17
C MET A 79 5.74 -9.06 -4.26
N HIS A 80 6.82 -8.88 -3.50
CA HIS A 80 7.91 -9.84 -3.36
C HIS A 80 7.42 -11.17 -2.75
N HIS A 81 6.63 -11.12 -1.68
CA HIS A 81 6.02 -12.34 -1.11
C HIS A 81 5.09 -13.06 -2.10
N ARG A 82 4.44 -12.32 -3.00
CA ARG A 82 3.58 -12.86 -4.06
C ARG A 82 4.40 -13.49 -5.19
N SER A 83 5.45 -12.82 -5.68
CA SER A 83 6.29 -13.34 -6.77
C SER A 83 6.98 -14.65 -6.38
N ILE A 84 7.45 -14.76 -5.14
CA ILE A 84 8.00 -16.01 -4.59
C ILE A 84 6.95 -17.12 -4.47
N GLY A 85 5.66 -16.78 -4.33
CA GLY A 85 4.58 -17.76 -4.16
C GLY A 85 4.39 -18.24 -2.71
N THR A 86 4.87 -17.48 -1.72
CA THR A 86 4.71 -17.81 -0.29
C THR A 86 3.25 -17.85 0.14
N TYR A 87 2.95 -18.54 1.26
CA TYR A 87 1.61 -18.55 1.86
C TYR A 87 1.07 -17.13 2.07
N LYS A 88 1.90 -16.22 2.61
CA LYS A 88 1.50 -14.81 2.83
C LYS A 88 1.08 -14.13 1.54
N GLY A 89 1.86 -14.28 0.47
CA GLY A 89 1.55 -13.74 -0.85
C GLY A 89 0.21 -14.24 -1.40
N LYS A 90 -0.04 -15.55 -1.32
CA LYS A 90 -1.33 -16.16 -1.74
C LYS A 90 -2.51 -15.59 -0.95
N ARG A 91 -2.37 -15.43 0.37
CA ARG A 91 -3.43 -14.86 1.23
C ARG A 91 -3.72 -13.40 0.93
N HIS A 92 -2.69 -12.60 0.67
CA HIS A 92 -2.85 -11.21 0.23
C HIS A 92 -3.57 -11.12 -1.13
N ALA A 93 -3.22 -11.97 -2.10
CA ALA A 93 -3.87 -12.01 -3.42
C ALA A 93 -5.34 -12.42 -3.33
N MET A 94 -5.67 -13.39 -2.46
CA MET A 94 -7.04 -13.87 -2.25
C MET A 94 -7.89 -12.97 -1.33
N GLY A 95 -7.29 -11.93 -0.71
CA GLY A 95 -7.99 -11.06 0.24
C GLY A 95 -8.32 -11.73 1.58
N TYR A 96 -7.59 -12.76 1.98
CA TYR A 96 -7.82 -13.45 3.26
C TYR A 96 -6.87 -12.96 4.36
N PRO A 97 -7.21 -13.23 5.65
CA PRO A 97 -6.29 -13.03 6.75
C PRO A 97 -4.96 -13.77 6.55
N VAL A 98 -3.86 -13.08 6.89
CA VAL A 98 -2.48 -13.52 6.61
C VAL A 98 -1.82 -14.12 7.84
N ARG A 99 -2.23 -13.71 9.04
CA ARG A 99 -1.61 -14.07 10.34
C ARG A 99 -2.24 -15.31 10.99
N GLY A 100 -2.60 -16.33 10.21
CA GLY A 100 -3.13 -17.60 10.73
C GLY A 100 -4.55 -17.53 11.35
N GLN A 101 -5.29 -16.47 11.09
CA GLN A 101 -6.64 -16.27 11.67
C GLN A 101 -7.69 -17.16 10.98
N ARG A 102 -8.71 -17.58 11.73
CA ARG A 102 -9.86 -18.36 11.22
C ARG A 102 -10.69 -17.55 10.21
N THR A 103 -11.06 -18.16 9.09
CA THR A 103 -11.80 -17.51 7.99
C THR A 103 -13.28 -17.86 7.88
N LYS A 104 -13.74 -18.86 8.65
CA LYS A 104 -15.11 -19.39 8.59
C LYS A 104 -16.18 -18.35 8.95
N THR A 105 -15.97 -17.61 10.04
CA THR A 105 -16.96 -16.65 10.57
C THR A 105 -16.59 -15.21 10.22
N ASN A 106 -15.49 -14.70 10.77
CA ASN A 106 -15.15 -13.28 10.73
C ASN A 106 -13.85 -13.02 9.96
N ALA A 107 -13.98 -12.58 8.71
CA ALA A 107 -12.85 -12.14 7.88
C ALA A 107 -13.19 -10.91 7.01
N ARG A 108 -14.22 -10.13 7.37
CA ARG A 108 -14.74 -9.02 6.55
C ARG A 108 -13.70 -7.92 6.31
N THR A 109 -12.97 -7.51 7.34
CA THR A 109 -11.93 -6.46 7.24
C THR A 109 -10.80 -6.88 6.32
N ALA A 110 -10.31 -8.11 6.45
CA ALA A 110 -9.29 -8.68 5.58
C ALA A 110 -9.78 -8.73 4.11
N ARG A 111 -10.99 -9.23 3.85
CA ARG A 111 -11.57 -9.26 2.49
C ARG A 111 -11.70 -7.88 1.87
N ARG A 112 -11.97 -6.85 2.68
CA ARG A 112 -12.10 -5.47 2.23
C ARG A 112 -10.75 -4.81 1.93
N LEU A 113 -9.75 -5.05 2.77
CA LEU A 113 -8.50 -4.29 2.77
C LEU A 113 -7.35 -5.04 2.09
N ASN A 114 -7.24 -6.35 2.30
CA ASN A 114 -6.16 -7.16 1.75
C ASN A 114 -6.36 -7.33 0.24
N GLY A 115 -5.33 -7.04 -0.55
CA GLY A 115 -5.36 -7.23 -2.00
C GLY A 115 -6.08 -6.11 -2.77
N ARG A 116 -6.63 -5.09 -2.11
CA ARG A 116 -7.27 -3.93 -2.78
C ARG A 116 -6.33 -3.25 -3.77
N TRP A 117 -5.05 -3.15 -3.42
CA TRP A 117 -4.00 -2.52 -4.22
C TRP A 117 -3.47 -3.46 -5.32
N ILE A 118 -3.60 -4.78 -5.12
CA ILE A 118 -3.06 -5.80 -6.04
C ILE A 118 -3.93 -5.92 -7.30
N ARG A 119 -5.26 -5.78 -7.17
CA ARG A 119 -6.22 -5.97 -8.28
C ARG A 119 -6.21 -4.86 -9.33
N LYS A 120 -5.52 -3.74 -9.09
CA LYS A 120 -5.39 -2.65 -10.08
C LYS A 120 -4.41 -3.02 -11.20
N GLU A 121 -3.43 -3.85 -10.90
CA GLU A 121 -2.58 -4.49 -11.90
C GLU A 121 -3.36 -5.70 -12.43
N GLY A 122 -3.93 -5.58 -13.63
CA GLY A 122 -4.69 -6.66 -14.26
C GLY A 122 -3.90 -7.97 -14.25
N PHE A 123 -4.58 -9.08 -13.99
CA PHE A 123 -3.98 -10.40 -14.18
C PHE A 123 -3.80 -10.63 -15.68
N SER A 124 -2.69 -10.19 -16.27
CA SER A 124 -2.25 -10.79 -17.53
C SER A 124 -1.68 -12.17 -17.18
N THR A 125 -2.45 -13.22 -17.44
CA THR A 125 -1.93 -14.60 -17.54
C THR A 125 -1.22 -14.84 -18.87
N LEU A 126 -1.16 -13.83 -19.75
CA LEU A 126 -0.27 -13.86 -20.89
C LEU A 126 1.13 -13.52 -20.38
N ALA A 127 2.01 -14.51 -20.36
CA ALA A 127 3.44 -14.26 -20.38
C ALA A 127 3.68 -13.19 -21.46
N ASN A 128 4.40 -12.12 -21.12
CA ASN A 128 4.98 -11.24 -22.13
C ASN A 128 5.94 -12.10 -22.94
N SER A 129 5.43 -12.77 -23.98
CA SER A 129 6.23 -13.29 -25.06
C SER A 129 6.91 -12.07 -25.65
N SER A 130 8.20 -11.93 -25.39
CA SER A 130 9.05 -10.98 -26.07
C SER A 130 8.97 -11.28 -27.56
N ASN A 131 8.11 -10.56 -28.28
CA ASN A 131 8.00 -10.64 -29.73
C ASN A 131 9.21 -9.93 -30.34
N ASN A 132 10.34 -10.61 -30.38
CA ASN A 132 11.36 -10.41 -31.40
C ASN A 132 11.25 -11.59 -32.36
N ALA A 133 10.31 -11.49 -33.30
CA ALA A 133 10.24 -12.39 -34.45
C ALA A 133 10.10 -11.55 -35.71
N THR A 134 11.26 -11.17 -36.24
CA THR A 134 11.45 -10.82 -37.64
C THR A 134 11.02 -12.00 -38.53
N SER A 135 10.30 -11.64 -39.60
CA SER A 135 10.20 -12.33 -40.90
C SER A 135 9.62 -13.75 -41.01
N SER A 136 8.53 -13.80 -41.80
CA SER A 136 8.20 -14.80 -42.84
C SER A 136 7.97 -16.26 -42.44
N ASN A 137 6.69 -16.69 -42.42
CA ASN A 137 6.09 -17.52 -43.49
C ASN A 137 4.73 -18.09 -43.03
N PRO A 138 3.69 -18.12 -43.88
CA PRO A 138 2.46 -18.86 -43.62
C PRO A 138 2.68 -20.34 -44.01
N ILE A 139 1.81 -21.25 -43.51
CA ILE A 139 1.42 -22.56 -44.08
C ILE A 139 1.52 -23.74 -43.08
N PHE A 140 0.33 -24.32 -42.78
CA PHE A 140 0.03 -25.64 -42.18
C PHE A 140 0.50 -25.88 -40.72
N LYS A 141 -0.25 -26.50 -39.78
CA LYS A 141 -1.28 -27.55 -39.84
C LYS A 141 -1.83 -27.78 -38.41
N LEU A 142 -3.09 -28.25 -38.36
CA LEU A 142 -3.67 -29.21 -37.41
C LEU A 142 -4.08 -28.76 -35.98
N LEU A 143 -5.41 -28.59 -35.81
CA LEU A 143 -6.15 -28.94 -34.59
C LEU A 143 -6.03 -30.45 -34.31
N PRO A 144 -6.07 -30.89 -33.04
CA PRO A 144 -7.32 -31.52 -32.59
C PRO A 144 -7.68 -31.34 -31.10
N PHE A 145 -9.00 -31.42 -30.85
CA PHE A 145 -9.68 -32.13 -29.73
C PHE A 145 -9.53 -31.69 -28.26
N PHE A 146 -10.71 -31.50 -27.63
CA PHE A 146 -11.08 -31.77 -26.22
C PHE A 146 -10.42 -30.88 -25.14
N ILE A 147 -11.11 -30.21 -24.21
CA ILE A 147 -12.25 -30.61 -23.36
C ILE A 147 -13.08 -29.35 -23.03
N GLN A 148 -14.39 -29.45 -23.20
CA GLN A 148 -15.36 -28.44 -22.77
C GLN A 148 -15.62 -28.60 -21.27
N PHE A 149 -14.99 -27.78 -20.43
CA PHE A 149 -15.35 -27.68 -19.01
C PHE A 149 -16.75 -27.07 -18.89
N LYS A 150 -17.75 -27.89 -18.55
CA LYS A 150 -19.06 -27.41 -18.08
C LYS A 150 -18.87 -26.55 -16.82
N PRO A 151 -19.60 -25.42 -16.68
CA PRO A 151 -19.67 -24.72 -15.40
C PRO A 151 -20.34 -25.62 -14.36
N PHE A 152 -19.73 -25.72 -13.18
CA PHE A 152 -20.26 -26.42 -12.02
C PHE A 152 -21.50 -25.65 -11.51
N ASP A 153 -22.69 -26.19 -11.78
CA ASP A 153 -23.95 -25.70 -11.23
C ASP A 153 -23.91 -25.75 -9.69
N ARG A 154 -23.93 -24.57 -9.06
CA ARG A 154 -24.30 -24.43 -7.64
C ARG A 154 -25.78 -24.17 -7.55
N SER A 155 -26.57 -25.21 -7.74
CA SER A 155 -27.93 -25.27 -7.25
C SER A 155 -28.08 -26.61 -6.54
N LEU A 156 -28.13 -26.57 -5.20
CA LEU A 156 -29.12 -27.28 -4.41
C LEU A 156 -29.12 -26.72 -2.97
N PRO A 157 -30.30 -26.62 -2.32
CA PRO A 157 -30.54 -25.76 -1.17
C PRO A 157 -30.41 -26.46 0.19
N ARG A 158 -30.18 -25.61 1.21
CA ARG A 158 -30.28 -25.76 2.68
C ARG A 158 -29.41 -26.82 3.35
#